data_AF-A0A5K0UUK6-F1
#
_entry.id   AF-A0A5K0UUK6-F1
#
_cell.length_a   1.000
_cell.length_b   1.000
_cell.length_c   1.000
_cell.angle_alpha   90.00
_cell.angle_beta   90.00
_cell.angle_gamma   90.00
#
_symmetry.space_group_name_H-M   'P 1'
#
loop_
_entity.id
_entity.type
_entity.pdbx_description
1 polymer ?
#
loop_
_entity_poly.entity_id
_entity_poly.type
_entity_poly.pdbx_seq_one_letter_code
_entity_poly.pdbx_strand_id
1 'polypeptide(L)'
;IECTKLDITREVIINRIMESYTQFLGFVLVALVLEVGSAQDTPRTIVTSDFFNTLLSQDGSCEGKGFYNYDSFISAAESYGGFGTTGRRHR
;
A
#
# COMPACT_ATOMS: atom_id res chain seq x y z
N ILE A 1 -9.62 5.45 57.45
CA ILE A 1 -8.42 5.87 56.66
C ILE A 1 -7.94 4.73 55.75
N GLU A 2 -7.97 3.47 56.21
CA GLU A 2 -7.51 2.31 55.43
C GLU A 2 -8.39 2.00 54.19
N CYS A 3 -9.72 2.10 54.28
CA CYS A 3 -10.60 1.88 53.11
C CYS A 3 -10.39 2.88 51.97
N THR A 4 -10.07 4.15 52.27
CA THR A 4 -9.84 5.20 51.27
C THR A 4 -8.54 4.95 50.49
N LYS A 5 -7.54 4.33 51.13
CA LYS A 5 -6.25 4.01 50.50
C LYS A 5 -6.39 2.89 49.47
N LEU A 6 -7.27 1.92 49.70
CA LEU A 6 -7.56 0.83 48.76
C LEU A 6 -8.26 1.34 47.49
N ASP A 7 -9.20 2.27 47.64
CA ASP A 7 -9.94 2.90 46.54
C ASP A 7 -9.00 3.73 45.64
N ILE A 8 -8.17 4.58 46.26
CA ILE A 8 -7.14 5.36 45.54
C ILE A 8 -6.13 4.45 44.85
N THR A 9 -5.71 3.35 45.49
CA THR A 9 -4.76 2.40 44.90
C THR A 9 -5.37 1.72 43.66
N ARG A 10 -6.66 1.39 43.68
CA ARG A 10 -7.36 0.77 42.55
C ARG A 10 -7.47 1.71 41.35
N GLU A 11 -7.88 2.96 41.58
CA GLU A 11 -7.98 3.98 40.53
C GLU A 11 -6.61 4.30 39.89
N VAL A 12 -5.55 4.37 40.71
CA VAL A 12 -4.18 4.57 40.22
C VAL A 12 -3.69 3.39 39.39
N ILE A 13 -4.03 2.15 39.78
CA ILE A 13 -3.66 0.95 39.01
C ILE A 13 -4.41 0.91 37.68
N ILE A 14 -5.71 1.21 37.66
CA ILE A 14 -6.52 1.24 36.43
C ILE A 14 -5.94 2.26 35.45
N ASN A 15 -5.66 3.48 35.89
CA ASN A 15 -5.09 4.51 35.01
C ASN A 15 -3.73 4.10 34.42
N ARG A 16 -2.87 3.46 35.22
CA ARG A 16 -1.57 2.96 34.74
C ARG A 16 -1.71 1.85 33.69
N ILE A 17 -2.68 0.96 33.85
CA ILE A 17 -2.96 -0.11 32.88
C ILE A 17 -3.51 0.49 31.57
N MET A 18 -4.41 1.47 31.66
CA MET A 18 -5.00 2.12 30.50
C MET A 18 -3.96 2.92 29.69
N GLU A 19 -3.03 3.61 30.36
CA GLU A 19 -1.91 4.29 29.69
C GLU A 19 -0.98 3.28 29.00
N SER A 20 -0.64 2.18 29.67
CA SER A 20 0.19 1.12 29.10
C SER A 20 -0.45 0.47 27.87
N TYR A 21 -1.77 0.21 27.92
CA TYR A 21 -2.52 -0.32 26.80
C TYR A 21 -2.61 0.67 25.63
N THR A 22 -2.81 1.96 25.92
CA THR A 22 -2.85 3.01 24.91
C THR A 22 -1.51 3.17 24.20
N GLN A 23 -0.40 3.11 24.95
CA GLN A 23 0.95 3.11 24.37
C GLN A 23 1.18 1.88 23.51
N PHE A 24 0.85 0.69 24.01
CA PHE A 24 1.02 -0.56 23.29
C PHE A 24 0.19 -0.60 21.99
N LEU A 25 -1.09 -0.22 22.05
CA LEU A 25 -1.94 -0.09 20.87
C LEU A 25 -1.39 0.97 19.91
N GLY A 26 -0.92 2.11 20.40
CA GLY A 26 -0.29 3.13 19.58
C GLY A 26 0.91 2.60 18.81
N PHE A 27 1.80 1.84 19.46
CA PHE A 27 2.94 1.20 18.81
C PHE A 27 2.51 0.17 17.77
N VAL A 28 1.52 -0.66 18.07
CA VAL A 28 0.97 -1.64 17.13
C VAL A 28 0.36 -0.95 15.90
N LEU A 29 -0.39 0.13 16.10
CA LEU A 29 -0.98 0.91 15.00
C LEU A 29 0.09 1.58 14.13
N VAL A 30 1.13 2.18 14.73
CA VAL A 30 2.24 2.79 13.99
C VAL A 30 3.00 1.75 13.18
N ALA A 31 3.26 0.56 13.76
CA ALA A 31 3.90 -0.54 13.04
C ALA A 31 3.06 -1.00 11.83
N LEU A 32 1.74 -1.15 12.03
CA LEU A 32 0.81 -1.50 10.96
C LEU A 32 0.77 -0.46 9.82
N VAL A 33 0.85 0.83 10.16
CA VAL A 33 0.90 1.92 9.17
C VAL A 33 2.24 1.96 8.44
N LEU A 34 3.35 1.61 9.10
CA LEU A 34 4.69 1.61 8.50
C LEU A 34 4.82 0.58 7.36
N GLU A 35 4.12 -0.55 7.46
CA GLU A 35 4.14 -1.62 6.44
C GLU A 35 3.35 -1.28 5.16
N VAL A 36 2.46 -0.28 5.21
CA VAL A 36 1.68 0.16 4.03
C VAL A 36 2.49 1.08 3.10
N GLY A 37 3.70 1.49 3.52
CA GLY A 37 4.55 2.45 2.82
C GLY A 37 5.62 1.85 1.91
N SER A 38 5.35 0.79 1.15
CA SER A 38 6.28 0.38 0.09
C SER A 38 6.04 1.22 -1.17
N ALA A 39 6.98 2.11 -1.51
CA ALA A 39 7.03 2.73 -2.83
C ALA A 39 7.16 1.61 -3.87
N GLN A 40 6.07 1.29 -4.56
CA GLN A 40 6.10 0.32 -5.64
C GLN A 40 6.66 1.02 -6.88
N ASP A 41 7.73 0.47 -7.46
CA ASP A 41 8.07 0.76 -8.86
C ASP A 41 6.80 0.43 -9.66
N THR A 42 6.16 1.42 -10.29
CA THR A 42 4.93 1.15 -11.07
C THR A 42 5.29 0.89 -12.53
N PRO A 43 4.56 0.00 -13.23
CA PRO A 43 4.75 -0.22 -14.67
C PRO A 43 4.63 1.06 -15.52
N ARG A 44 3.93 2.09 -14.99
CA ARG A 44 3.74 3.41 -15.61
C ARG A 44 5.05 4.13 -15.94
N THR A 45 6.08 3.86 -15.16
CA THR A 45 7.41 4.49 -15.34
C THR A 45 8.20 3.88 -16.49
N ILE A 46 7.81 2.69 -16.95
CA ILE A 46 8.50 1.92 -17.99
C ILE A 46 7.74 1.98 -19.32
N VAL A 47 6.41 1.85 -19.27
CA VAL A 47 5.54 1.93 -20.45
C VAL A 47 4.76 3.25 -20.40
N THR A 48 5.19 4.22 -21.20
CA THR A 48 4.45 5.48 -21.37
C THR A 48 3.31 5.31 -22.40
N SER A 49 2.31 6.18 -22.37
CA SER A 49 1.19 6.15 -23.33
C SER A 49 1.69 6.26 -24.78
N ASP A 50 2.66 7.15 -25.03
CA ASP A 50 3.23 7.32 -26.38
C ASP A 50 3.94 6.05 -26.84
N PHE A 51 4.73 5.41 -25.97
CA PHE A 51 5.37 4.14 -26.28
C PHE A 51 4.36 3.00 -26.48
N PHE A 52 3.28 2.97 -25.72
CA PHE A 52 2.21 1.99 -25.92
C PHE A 52 1.52 2.19 -27.28
N ASN A 53 1.29 3.43 -27.68
CA ASN A 53 0.65 3.78 -28.94
C ASN A 53 1.54 3.54 -30.17
N THR A 54 2.86 3.45 -30.01
CA THR A 54 3.77 3.01 -31.10
C THR A 54 3.79 1.50 -31.28
N LEU A 55 3.49 0.72 -30.23
CA LEU A 55 3.35 -0.74 -30.32
C LEU A 55 2.03 -1.16 -30.99
N LEU A 56 1.00 -0.34 -30.85
CA LEU A 56 -0.30 -0.58 -31.48
C LEU A 56 -0.30 -0.10 -32.93
N SER A 57 -0.65 -1.01 -33.84
CA SER A 57 -0.85 -0.65 -35.24
C SER A 57 -2.08 0.26 -35.37
N GLN A 58 -1.91 1.45 -35.94
CA GLN A 58 -2.94 2.49 -36.06
C GLN A 58 -3.93 2.22 -37.22
N ASP A 59 -3.68 1.17 -38.01
CA ASP A 59 -4.44 0.85 -39.21
C ASP A 59 -5.92 0.65 -38.91
N GLY A 60 -6.76 1.38 -39.65
CA GLY A 60 -8.20 1.45 -39.43
C GLY A 60 -8.98 0.19 -39.76
N SER A 61 -8.34 -0.87 -40.28
CA SER A 61 -9.01 -2.12 -40.65
C SER A 61 -8.91 -3.23 -39.59
N CYS A 62 -8.15 -3.01 -38.51
CA CYS A 62 -8.01 -4.01 -37.44
C CYS A 62 -9.21 -4.00 -36.49
N GLU A 63 -9.84 -5.16 -36.28
CA GLU A 63 -10.94 -5.34 -35.33
C GLU A 63 -10.53 -5.03 -33.88
N GLY A 64 -9.24 -5.11 -33.57
CA GLY A 64 -8.68 -4.77 -32.25
C GLY A 64 -8.54 -3.26 -31.98
N LYS A 65 -8.83 -2.39 -32.95
CA LYS A 65 -8.69 -0.93 -32.79
C LYS A 65 -9.68 -0.42 -31.75
N GLY A 66 -9.16 0.19 -30.67
CA GLY A 66 -9.96 0.70 -29.55
C GLY A 66 -10.28 -0.33 -28.46
N PHE A 67 -9.99 -1.62 -28.69
CA PHE A 67 -10.09 -2.64 -27.63
C PHE A 67 -8.88 -2.58 -26.68
N TYR A 68 -7.68 -2.38 -27.24
CA TYR A 68 -6.46 -2.22 -26.47
C TYR A 68 -6.21 -0.73 -26.18
N ASN A 69 -6.49 -0.31 -24.94
CA ASN A 69 -6.26 1.05 -24.46
C ASN A 69 -5.16 1.08 -23.41
N TYR A 70 -4.42 2.20 -23.34
CA TYR A 70 -3.34 2.37 -22.37
C TYR A 70 -3.85 2.26 -20.92
N ASP A 71 -5.00 2.85 -20.62
CA ASP A 71 -5.52 2.88 -19.24
C ASP A 71 -5.98 1.50 -18.74
N SER A 72 -6.52 0.67 -19.63
CA SER A 72 -6.92 -0.69 -19.27
C SER A 72 -5.70 -1.60 -19.11
N PHE A 73 -4.71 -1.45 -19.99
CA PHE A 73 -3.43 -2.13 -19.88
C PHE A 73 -2.72 -1.79 -18.56
N ILE A 74 -2.60 -0.50 -18.23
CA ILE A 74 -1.83 -0.07 -17.07
C ILE A 74 -2.50 -0.40 -15.75
N SER A 75 -3.83 -0.29 -15.69
CA SER A 75 -4.60 -0.72 -14.53
C SER A 75 -4.47 -2.22 -14.28
N ALA A 76 -4.48 -3.03 -15.35
CA ALA A 76 -4.21 -4.46 -15.23
C ALA A 76 -2.77 -4.73 -14.80
N ALA A 77 -1.79 -4.05 -15.38
CA ALA A 77 -0.38 -4.20 -15.04
C ALA A 77 -0.10 -3.88 -13.55
N GLU A 78 -0.70 -2.82 -13.01
CA GLU A 78 -0.58 -2.44 -11.60
C GLU A 78 -1.24 -3.44 -10.64
N SER A 79 -2.21 -4.22 -11.10
CA SER A 79 -2.81 -5.29 -10.30
C SER A 79 -1.87 -6.49 -10.06
N TYR A 80 -0.78 -6.61 -10.84
CA TYR A 80 0.23 -7.65 -10.70
C TYR A 80 1.57 -7.06 -10.27
N GLY A 81 1.83 -7.00 -8.96
CA GLY A 81 3.00 -6.32 -8.36
C GLY A 81 4.40 -6.76 -8.82
N GLY A 82 4.53 -7.83 -9.63
CA GLY A 82 5.78 -8.27 -10.24
C GLY A 82 5.93 -7.96 -11.73
N PHE A 83 4.86 -7.50 -12.40
CA PHE A 83 4.84 -7.25 -13.84
C PHE A 83 5.62 -5.98 -14.18
N GLY A 84 6.69 -6.09 -14.97
CA GLY A 84 7.54 -4.96 -15.34
C GLY A 84 8.40 -4.38 -14.21
N THR A 85 8.18 -4.79 -12.96
CA THR A 85 8.86 -4.29 -11.76
C THR A 85 9.95 -5.23 -11.25
N THR A 86 10.01 -6.46 -11.78
CA THR A 86 10.98 -7.49 -11.39
C THR A 86 12.08 -7.58 -12.44
N GLY A 87 13.34 -7.26 -12.12
CA GLY A 87 14.42 -7.44 -13.11
C GLY A 87 15.75 -6.70 -12.98
N ARG A 88 16.07 -5.96 -11.90
CA ARG A 88 17.44 -5.41 -11.71
C ARG A 88 18.41 -6.47 -11.13
N ARG A 89 18.51 -7.64 -11.74
CA ARG A 89 19.48 -8.69 -11.36
C ARG A 89 20.44 -8.89 -12.53
N HIS A 90 21.45 -8.03 -12.60
CA HIS A 90 22.65 -8.29 -13.42
C HIS A 90 23.35 -9.52 -12.82
N ARG A 91 23.56 -10.57 -13.61
CA ARG A 91 24.52 -11.64 -13.33
C ARG A 91 25.52 -11.69 -14.48
#